data_AF-A0A956W420-F1
#
_entry.id   AF-A0A956W420-F1
#
_cell.length_a   1.000
_cell.length_b   1.000
_cell.length_c   1.000
_cell.angle_alpha   90.00
_cell.angle_beta   90.00
_cell.angle_gamma   90.00
#
_symmetry.space_group_name_H-M   'P 1'
#
loop_
_entity.id
_entity.type
_entity.pdbx_description
1 polymer ?
#
loop_
_entity_poly.entity_id
_entity_poly.type
_entity_poly.pdbx_seq_one_letter_code
_entity_poly.pdbx_strand_id
1 'polypeptide(L)'
;MLEKPDSGLGHYLRDLVYGGLDGVITTLAVVAGVSGASLSTDVALILGVANLAADGISMGASNYLGLKSELEQTGQSVKEEQPIRHGFATFLAFVVAGSVPLASYMVPLGTNGRLVTAAVLSAVTLWIIGAARARFLPGGVFRYGMEMLIIGGVAAAVAYLFGAGVEALVT
;
A
#
# COMPACT_ATOMS: atom_id res chain seq x y z
N MET A 1 0.62 -21.14 33.28
CA MET A 1 1.20 -19.98 32.58
C MET A 1 0.04 -19.32 31.85
N LEU A 2 -0.41 -18.15 32.28
CA LEU A 2 -1.62 -17.51 31.76
C LEU A 2 -1.33 -16.97 30.36
N GLU A 3 -2.04 -17.47 29.34
CA GLU A 3 -2.16 -16.81 28.04
C GLU A 3 -2.63 -15.37 28.27
N LYS A 4 -1.84 -14.40 27.81
CA LYS A 4 -2.30 -13.02 27.71
C LYS A 4 -3.36 -13.00 26.60
N PRO A 5 -4.56 -12.45 26.85
CA PRO A 5 -5.53 -12.25 25.79
C PRO A 5 -4.91 -11.28 24.79
N ASP A 6 -4.71 -11.73 23.55
CA ASP A 6 -4.27 -10.86 22.48
C ASP A 6 -5.34 -9.77 22.30
N SER A 7 -4.96 -8.54 22.67
CA SER A 7 -5.86 -7.39 22.57
C SER A 7 -6.18 -7.19 21.10
N GLY A 8 -7.47 -7.24 20.71
CA GLY A 8 -7.91 -7.12 19.32
C GLY A 8 -7.28 -5.96 18.53
N LEU A 9 -6.82 -4.91 19.22
CA LEU A 9 -6.05 -3.79 18.65
C LEU A 9 -4.78 -4.21 17.87
N GLY A 10 -4.09 -5.28 18.29
CA GLY A 10 -2.88 -5.76 17.63
C GLY A 10 -3.13 -6.38 16.26
N HIS A 11 -4.25 -7.09 16.10
CA HIS A 11 -4.64 -7.71 14.84
C HIS A 11 -5.06 -6.65 13.80
N TYR A 12 -5.91 -5.69 14.20
CA TYR A 12 -6.30 -4.59 13.30
C TYR A 12 -5.11 -3.75 12.86
N LEU A 13 -4.16 -3.49 13.76
CA LEU A 13 -2.99 -2.67 13.40
C LEU A 13 -2.08 -3.37 12.39
N ARG A 14 -2.01 -4.71 12.43
CA ARG A 14 -1.32 -5.50 11.40
C ARG A 14 -1.99 -5.29 10.04
N ASP A 15 -3.31 -5.40 9.96
CA ASP A 15 -4.07 -5.19 8.71
C ASP A 15 -3.91 -3.77 8.15
N LEU A 16 -3.94 -2.76 9.03
CA LEU A 16 -3.76 -1.37 8.66
C LEU A 16 -2.35 -1.12 8.09
N VAL A 17 -1.35 -1.72 8.72
CA VAL A 17 0.05 -1.62 8.27
C VAL A 17 0.21 -2.30 6.91
N TYR A 18 -0.27 -3.54 6.76
CA TYR A 18 -0.17 -4.26 5.48
C TYR A 18 -0.91 -3.54 4.37
N GLY A 19 -2.18 -3.18 4.59
CA GLY A 19 -2.99 -2.44 3.63
C GLY A 19 -2.34 -1.12 3.23
N GLY A 20 -1.91 -0.34 4.22
CA GLY A 20 -1.33 0.98 3.97
C GLY A 20 -0.01 0.94 3.20
N LEU A 21 0.87 -0.01 3.51
CA LEU A 21 2.14 -0.17 2.79
C LEU A 21 1.91 -0.57 1.34
N ASP A 22 1.05 -1.55 1.09
CA ASP A 22 0.75 -2.01 -0.25
C ASP A 22 0.08 -0.90 -1.09
N GLY A 23 -0.87 -0.17 -0.50
CA GLY A 23 -1.54 0.95 -1.16
C GLY A 23 -0.57 2.04 -1.62
N VAL A 24 0.39 2.43 -0.78
CA VAL A 24 1.40 3.44 -1.13
C VAL A 24 2.33 2.92 -2.23
N ILE A 25 2.81 1.69 -2.10
CA ILE A 25 3.78 1.11 -3.05
C ILE A 25 3.12 0.93 -4.43
N THR A 26 1.94 0.33 -4.50
CA THR A 26 1.20 0.09 -5.74
C THR A 26 0.85 1.39 -6.44
N THR A 27 0.31 2.37 -5.70
CA THR A 27 -0.07 3.65 -6.31
C THR A 27 1.15 4.46 -6.76
N LEU A 28 2.25 4.44 -5.99
CA LEU A 28 3.52 5.04 -6.42
C LEU A 28 4.04 4.36 -7.69
N ALA A 29 3.97 3.04 -7.79
CA ALA A 29 4.40 2.30 -8.97
C ALA A 29 3.54 2.67 -10.20
N VAL A 30 2.21 2.80 -10.04
CA VAL A 30 1.32 3.25 -11.12
C VAL A 30 1.74 4.62 -11.64
N VAL A 31 1.86 5.62 -10.76
CA VAL A 31 2.21 6.98 -11.22
C VAL A 31 3.65 7.08 -11.75
N ALA A 32 4.57 6.25 -11.23
CA ALA A 32 5.93 6.13 -11.74
C ALA A 32 5.97 5.52 -13.14
N GLY A 33 5.20 4.46 -13.40
CA GLY A 33 5.10 3.85 -14.72
C GLY A 33 4.48 4.79 -15.75
N VAL A 34 3.40 5.49 -15.38
CA VAL A 34 2.78 6.51 -16.23
C VAL A 34 3.76 7.64 -16.56
N SER A 35 4.54 8.09 -15.57
CA SER A 35 5.59 9.09 -15.79
C SER A 35 6.71 8.59 -16.69
N GLY A 36 7.15 7.34 -16.50
CA GLY A 36 8.18 6.72 -17.33
C GLY A 36 7.75 6.61 -18.78
N ALA A 37 6.48 6.30 -19.02
CA ALA A 37 5.86 6.26 -20.34
C ALA A 37 5.51 7.66 -20.91
N SER A 38 5.91 8.76 -20.26
CA SER A 38 5.61 10.13 -20.70
C SER A 38 4.11 10.43 -20.95
N LEU A 39 3.23 9.71 -20.27
CA LEU A 39 1.79 9.82 -20.43
C LEU A 39 1.22 11.05 -19.69
N SER A 40 0.00 11.45 -20.06
CA SER A 40 -0.64 12.63 -19.48
C SER A 40 -1.01 12.44 -18.01
N THR A 41 -1.12 13.57 -17.29
CA THR A 41 -1.55 13.60 -15.88
C THR A 41 -2.95 13.01 -15.69
N ASP A 42 -3.84 13.19 -16.68
CA ASP A 42 -5.19 12.63 -16.63
C ASP A 42 -5.15 11.09 -16.63
N VAL A 43 -4.26 10.49 -17.42
CA VAL A 43 -4.06 9.04 -17.41
C VAL A 43 -3.52 8.57 -16.05
N ALA A 44 -2.59 9.32 -15.44
CA ALA A 44 -2.09 9.00 -14.10
C ALA A 44 -3.20 8.99 -13.06
N LEU A 45 -4.09 9.98 -13.10
CA LEU A 45 -5.22 10.09 -12.17
C LEU A 45 -6.26 8.99 -12.40
N ILE A 46 -6.62 8.71 -13.65
CA ILE A 46 -7.58 7.65 -13.99
C ILE A 46 -7.05 6.29 -13.53
N LEU A 47 -5.80 5.96 -13.89
CA LEU A 47 -5.20 4.68 -13.51
C LEU A 47 -4.98 4.59 -11.99
N GLY A 48 -4.53 5.67 -11.34
CA GLY A 48 -4.34 5.70 -9.90
C GLY A 48 -5.64 5.48 -9.13
N VAL A 49 -6.73 6.17 -9.50
CA VAL A 49 -8.04 5.99 -8.85
C VAL A 49 -8.61 4.59 -9.14
N ALA A 50 -8.49 4.12 -10.38
CA ALA A 50 -8.93 2.78 -10.75
C ALA A 50 -8.17 1.70 -9.95
N ASN A 51 -6.85 1.84 -9.80
CA ASN A 51 -6.01 0.95 -9.01
C ASN A 51 -6.43 0.96 -7.54
N LEU A 52 -6.61 2.15 -6.95
CA LEU A 52 -7.04 2.29 -5.55
C LEU A 52 -8.35 1.56 -5.27
N ALA A 53 -9.31 1.64 -6.19
CA ALA A 53 -10.59 0.95 -6.06
C ALA A 53 -10.44 -0.57 -6.27
N ALA A 54 -9.85 -0.99 -7.38
CA ALA A 54 -9.78 -2.40 -7.76
C ALA A 54 -8.88 -3.21 -6.80
N ASP A 55 -7.64 -2.77 -6.60
CA ASP A 55 -6.69 -3.46 -5.74
C ASP A 55 -7.11 -3.38 -4.28
N GLY A 56 -7.66 -2.24 -3.85
CA GLY A 56 -8.18 -2.11 -2.50
C GLY A 56 -9.26 -3.15 -2.20
N ILE A 57 -10.25 -3.28 -3.09
CA ILE A 57 -11.32 -4.29 -2.94
C ILE A 57 -10.71 -5.70 -2.93
N SER A 58 -9.81 -5.99 -3.86
CA SER A 58 -9.12 -7.27 -3.95
C SER A 58 -8.37 -7.62 -2.67
N MET A 59 -7.64 -6.66 -2.10
CA MET A 59 -6.84 -6.85 -0.89
C MET A 59 -7.73 -7.05 0.35
N GLY A 60 -8.78 -6.24 0.50
CA GLY A 60 -9.74 -6.40 1.59
C GLY A 60 -10.49 -7.73 1.52
N ALA A 61 -10.92 -8.14 0.32
CA ALA A 61 -11.53 -9.45 0.10
C ALA A 61 -10.55 -10.59 0.38
N SER A 62 -9.29 -10.47 -0.03
CA SER A 62 -8.25 -11.48 0.20
C SER A 62 -7.96 -11.67 1.70
N ASN A 63 -7.89 -10.58 2.47
CA ASN A 63 -7.70 -10.69 3.92
C ASN A 63 -8.93 -11.28 4.62
N TYR A 64 -10.15 -10.86 4.22
CA TYR A 64 -11.40 -11.45 4.72
C TYR A 64 -11.46 -12.97 4.47
N LEU A 65 -11.20 -13.40 3.25
CA LEU A 65 -11.25 -14.81 2.86
C LEU A 65 -10.13 -15.59 3.55
N GLY A 66 -8.92 -15.03 3.63
CA GLY A 66 -7.79 -15.65 4.31
C GLY A 66 -8.10 -15.97 5.78
N LEU A 67 -8.59 -14.98 6.53
CA LEU A 67 -8.95 -15.16 7.94
C LEU A 67 -10.17 -16.08 8.12
N LYS A 68 -11.17 -15.98 7.24
CA LYS A 68 -12.32 -16.91 7.25
C LYS A 68 -11.86 -18.36 7.05
N SER A 69 -10.93 -18.60 6.12
CA SER A 69 -10.40 -19.93 5.85
C SER A 69 -9.56 -20.46 7.01
N GLU A 70 -8.77 -19.62 7.68
CA GLU A 70 -8.03 -20.01 8.89
C GLU A 70 -8.96 -20.45 10.02
N LEU A 71 -10.02 -19.68 10.28
CA LEU A 71 -11.05 -20.00 11.27
C LEU A 71 -11.79 -21.32 10.98
N GLU A 72 -12.15 -21.55 9.72
CA GLU A 72 -12.78 -22.80 9.29
C GLU A 72 -11.85 -24.02 9.46
N GLN A 73 -10.54 -23.83 9.27
CA GLN A 73 -9.55 -24.90 9.46
C GLN A 73 -9.29 -25.21 10.94
N THR A 74 -9.23 -24.19 11.80
CA THR A 74 -8.99 -24.36 13.24
C THR A 74 -10.25 -24.74 14.02
N GLY A 75 -11.43 -24.69 13.38
CA GLY A 75 -12.73 -24.91 14.02
C GLY A 75 -13.15 -23.76 14.93
N GLN A 76 -12.53 -22.58 14.79
CA GLN A 76 -12.83 -21.38 15.57
C GLN A 76 -14.06 -20.63 14.99
N SER A 77 -14.66 -19.78 15.82
CA SER A 77 -15.91 -19.08 15.46
C SER A 77 -15.66 -17.79 14.67
N VAL A 78 -16.22 -17.73 13.46
CA VAL A 78 -16.26 -16.51 12.60
C VAL A 78 -16.85 -15.29 13.32
N LYS A 79 -17.76 -15.51 14.29
CA LYS A 79 -18.38 -14.41 15.05
C LYS A 79 -17.42 -13.78 16.06
N GLU A 80 -16.46 -14.53 16.56
CA GLU A 80 -15.53 -14.04 17.59
C GLU A 80 -14.44 -13.16 16.97
N GLU A 81 -13.90 -13.54 15.82
CA GLU A 81 -12.79 -12.81 15.18
C GLU A 81 -13.22 -11.78 14.12
N GLN A 82 -14.50 -11.80 13.69
CA GLN A 82 -15.10 -10.83 12.78
C GLN A 82 -14.28 -10.51 11.51
N PRO A 83 -14.04 -11.50 10.61
CA PRO A 83 -13.17 -11.34 9.44
C PRO A 83 -13.53 -10.16 8.53
N ILE A 84 -14.81 -9.79 8.47
CA ILE A 84 -15.27 -8.67 7.65
C ILE A 84 -14.65 -7.34 8.09
N ARG A 85 -14.39 -7.18 9.39
CA ARG A 85 -13.74 -5.97 9.92
C ARG A 85 -12.26 -5.92 9.57
N HIS A 86 -11.57 -7.06 9.58
CA HIS A 86 -10.19 -7.19 9.15
C HIS A 86 -10.04 -6.84 7.67
N GLY A 87 -10.86 -7.44 6.80
CA GLY A 87 -10.89 -7.10 5.38
C GLY A 87 -11.20 -5.62 5.11
N PHE A 88 -12.18 -5.06 5.82
CA PHE A 88 -12.52 -3.64 5.69
C PHE A 88 -11.40 -2.70 6.18
N ALA A 89 -10.72 -3.04 7.28
CA ALA A 89 -9.58 -2.28 7.79
C ALA A 89 -8.43 -2.27 6.77
N THR A 90 -8.10 -3.43 6.18
CA THR A 90 -7.09 -3.52 5.11
C THR A 90 -7.46 -2.66 3.91
N PHE A 91 -8.70 -2.76 3.43
CA PHE A 91 -9.21 -1.97 2.31
C PHE A 91 -9.06 -0.46 2.58
N LEU A 92 -9.55 0.01 3.73
CA LEU A 92 -9.47 1.42 4.08
C LEU A 92 -8.03 1.90 4.20
N ALA A 93 -7.15 1.11 4.83
CA ALA A 93 -5.75 1.49 4.94
C ALA A 93 -5.07 1.59 3.58
N PHE A 94 -5.36 0.64 2.67
CA PHE A 94 -4.88 0.67 1.29
C PHE A 94 -5.32 1.93 0.55
N VAL A 95 -6.62 2.23 0.57
CA VAL A 95 -7.16 3.40 -0.14
C VAL A 95 -6.61 4.71 0.44
N VAL A 96 -6.62 4.86 1.77
CA VAL A 96 -6.21 6.10 2.43
C VAL A 96 -4.71 6.35 2.22
N ALA A 97 -3.88 5.35 2.49
CA ALA A 97 -2.43 5.51 2.34
C ALA A 97 -2.03 5.60 0.86
N GLY A 98 -2.61 4.78 -0.01
CA GLY A 98 -2.35 4.81 -1.45
C GLY A 98 -2.78 6.11 -2.13
N SER A 99 -3.78 6.81 -1.60
CA SER A 99 -4.17 8.14 -2.09
C SER A 99 -3.07 9.20 -1.91
N VAL A 100 -2.12 8.98 -1.00
CA VAL A 100 -1.06 9.96 -0.67
C VAL A 100 -0.15 10.28 -1.86
N PRO A 101 0.51 9.32 -2.56
CA PRO A 101 1.24 9.61 -3.79
C PRO A 101 0.38 10.24 -4.87
N LEU A 102 -0.86 9.77 -5.03
CA LEU A 102 -1.75 10.24 -6.08
C LEU A 102 -2.14 11.71 -5.91
N ALA A 103 -2.27 12.18 -4.68
CA ALA A 103 -2.60 13.57 -4.36
C ALA A 103 -1.61 14.58 -4.96
N SER A 104 -0.34 14.20 -5.22
CA SER A 104 0.62 15.10 -5.85
C SER A 104 0.27 15.44 -7.30
N TYR A 105 -0.49 14.59 -7.99
CA TYR A 105 -0.91 14.78 -9.38
C TYR A 105 -2.12 15.71 -9.50
N MET A 106 -2.80 16.02 -8.39
CA MET A 106 -3.87 17.02 -8.35
C MET A 106 -3.34 18.46 -8.28
N VAL A 107 -2.07 18.63 -7.90
CA VAL A 107 -1.43 19.94 -7.80
C VAL A 107 -0.80 20.30 -9.16
N PRO A 108 -0.91 21.55 -9.64
CA PRO A 108 -0.32 21.99 -10.90
C PRO A 108 1.20 22.17 -10.76
N LEU A 109 1.92 21.06 -10.64
CA LEU A 109 3.38 20.98 -10.69
C LEU A 109 3.83 20.56 -12.09
N GLY A 110 5.06 20.88 -12.51
CA GLY A 110 5.63 20.33 -13.73
C GLY A 110 5.77 18.80 -13.67
N THR A 111 5.91 18.12 -14.81
CA THR A 111 5.95 16.64 -14.91
C THR A 111 6.97 16.01 -13.95
N ASN A 112 8.21 16.49 -13.96
CA ASN A 112 9.25 16.01 -13.04
C ASN A 112 8.94 16.34 -11.57
N GLY A 113 8.27 17.47 -11.31
CA GLY A 113 7.86 17.87 -9.97
C GLY A 113 6.80 16.94 -9.38
N ARG A 114 5.83 16.49 -10.18
CA ARG A 114 4.74 15.60 -9.71
C ARG A 114 5.27 14.27 -9.19
N LEU A 115 6.15 13.62 -9.95
CA LEU A 115 6.73 12.33 -9.56
C LEU A 115 7.66 12.48 -8.35
N VAL A 116 8.50 13.51 -8.28
CA VAL A 116 9.37 13.76 -7.13
C VAL A 116 8.53 14.00 -5.87
N THR A 117 7.48 14.82 -5.96
CA THR A 117 6.58 15.04 -4.83
C THR A 117 5.86 13.76 -4.42
N ALA A 118 5.37 12.96 -5.38
CA ALA A 118 4.77 11.64 -5.08
C ALA A 118 5.76 10.72 -4.34
N ALA A 119 7.01 10.66 -4.82
CA ALA A 119 8.07 9.85 -4.23
C ALA A 119 8.42 10.30 -2.81
N VAL A 120 8.51 11.61 -2.56
CA VAL A 120 8.78 12.17 -1.22
C VAL A 120 7.63 11.88 -0.27
N LEU A 121 6.38 12.14 -0.69
CA LEU A 121 5.20 11.86 0.14
C LEU A 121 5.08 10.37 0.45
N SER A 122 5.35 9.51 -0.53
CA SER A 122 5.38 8.06 -0.35
C SER A 122 6.51 7.65 0.59
N ALA A 123 7.71 8.19 0.45
CA ALA A 123 8.83 7.88 1.32
C ALA A 123 8.51 8.21 2.79
N VAL A 124 7.94 9.38 3.05
CA VAL A 124 7.50 9.77 4.40
C VAL A 124 6.43 8.81 4.91
N THR A 125 5.44 8.47 4.08
CA THR A 125 4.35 7.58 4.47
C THR A 125 4.84 6.16 4.76
N LEU A 126 5.67 5.59 3.87
CA LEU A 126 6.29 4.27 4.03
C LEU A 126 7.19 4.22 5.26
N TRP A 127 7.94 5.31 5.54
CA TRP A 127 8.72 5.40 6.76
C TRP A 127 7.83 5.36 8.00
N ILE A 128 6.76 6.14 8.04
CA ILE A 128 5.85 6.21 9.19
C ILE A 128 5.16 4.85 9.42
N ILE A 129 4.60 4.25 8.37
CA ILE A 129 3.90 2.96 8.49
C ILE A 129 4.90 1.82 8.78
N GLY A 130 6.08 1.84 8.14
CA GLY A 130 7.17 0.90 8.39
C GLY A 130 7.68 0.99 9.83
N ALA A 131 7.89 2.21 10.34
CA ALA A 131 8.23 2.46 11.74
C ALA A 131 7.20 1.92 12.71
N ALA A 132 5.90 1.98 12.36
CA ALA A 132 4.82 1.47 13.21
C ALA A 132 4.93 -0.04 13.46
N ARG A 133 5.53 -0.81 12.54
CA ARG A 133 5.81 -2.26 12.71
C ARG A 133 6.74 -2.57 13.88
N ALA A 134 7.63 -1.64 14.24
CA ALA A 134 8.57 -1.82 15.36
C ALA A 134 7.88 -1.97 16.72
N ARG A 135 6.59 -1.64 16.82
CA ARG A 135 5.81 -1.84 18.06
C ARG A 135 5.43 -3.31 18.30
N PHE A 136 5.46 -4.17 17.27
CA PHE A 136 4.98 -5.55 17.34
C PHE A 136 6.00 -6.59 16.90
N LEU A 137 7.04 -6.19 16.17
CA LEU A 137 8.10 -7.09 15.72
C LEU A 137 9.41 -6.83 16.46
N PRO A 138 10.21 -7.87 16.76
CA PRO A 138 11.54 -7.71 17.31
C PRO A 138 12.47 -7.05 16.26
N GLY A 139 12.63 -5.73 16.38
CA GLY A 139 13.49 -4.93 15.49
C GLY A 139 13.42 -3.44 15.79
N GLY A 140 14.25 -2.66 15.07
CA GLY A 140 14.34 -1.21 15.24
C GLY A 140 13.45 -0.44 14.26
N VAL A 141 12.88 0.68 14.71
CA VAL A 141 12.10 1.63 13.88
C VAL A 141 12.83 2.01 12.59
N PHE A 142 14.13 2.30 12.70
CA PHE A 142 14.96 2.67 11.56
C PHE A 142 15.06 1.54 10.52
N ARG A 143 15.22 0.29 10.97
CA ARG A 143 15.36 -0.86 10.07
C ARG A 143 14.08 -1.08 9.25
N TYR A 144 12.92 -1.13 9.92
CA TYR A 144 11.66 -1.35 9.21
C TYR A 144 11.28 -0.18 8.30
N GLY A 145 11.56 1.06 8.71
CA GLY A 145 11.39 2.22 7.85
C GLY A 145 12.25 2.11 6.57
N MET A 146 13.54 1.79 6.72
CA MET A 146 14.45 1.61 5.59
C MET A 146 14.07 0.45 4.67
N GLU A 147 13.65 -0.69 5.22
CA GLU A 147 13.16 -1.83 4.42
C GLU A 147 12.01 -1.39 3.49
N MET A 148 11.05 -0.62 4.01
CA MET A 148 9.91 -0.17 3.19
C MET A 148 10.29 0.91 2.18
N LEU A 149 11.22 1.81 2.52
CA LEU A 149 11.76 2.77 1.54
C LEU A 149 12.45 2.07 0.37
N ILE A 150 13.23 1.02 0.65
CA ILE A 150 13.93 0.24 -0.39
C ILE A 150 12.90 -0.47 -1.27
N ILE A 151 11.92 -1.17 -0.67
CA ILE A 151 10.90 -1.90 -1.43
C ILE A 151 10.09 -0.94 -2.32
N GLY A 152 9.60 0.17 -1.75
CA GLY A 152 8.83 1.16 -2.50
C GLY A 152 9.65 1.85 -3.59
N GLY A 153 10.91 2.18 -3.31
CA GLY A 153 11.83 2.76 -4.28
C GLY A 153 12.14 1.82 -5.45
N VAL A 154 12.39 0.53 -5.16
CA VAL A 154 12.62 -0.49 -6.19
C VAL A 154 11.36 -0.69 -7.04
N ALA A 155 10.19 -0.81 -6.43
CA ALA A 155 8.92 -0.97 -7.15
C ALA A 155 8.66 0.22 -8.10
N ALA A 156 8.84 1.45 -7.61
CA ALA A 156 8.68 2.65 -8.41
C ALA A 156 9.70 2.73 -9.55
N ALA A 157 10.97 2.40 -9.30
CA ALA A 157 12.02 2.39 -10.31
C ALA A 157 11.73 1.35 -11.40
N VAL A 158 11.33 0.13 -11.03
CA VAL A 158 10.94 -0.91 -11.97
C VAL A 158 9.78 -0.42 -12.83
N ALA A 159 8.70 0.08 -12.22
CA ALA A 159 7.54 0.55 -12.98
C ALA A 159 7.89 1.70 -13.94
N TYR A 160 8.68 2.68 -13.49
CA TYR A 160 9.16 3.77 -14.34
C TYR A 160 9.96 3.25 -15.53
N LEU A 161 10.91 2.35 -15.31
CA LEU A 161 11.74 1.79 -16.37
C LEU A 161 10.92 0.97 -17.37
N PHE A 162 9.92 0.21 -16.90
CA PHE A 162 8.99 -0.49 -17.79
C PHE A 162 8.17 0.49 -18.62
N GLY A 163 7.64 1.56 -18.01
CA GLY A 163 6.93 2.61 -18.75
C GLY A 163 7.80 3.24 -19.83
N ALA A 164 9.04 3.62 -19.49
CA ALA A 164 9.99 4.20 -20.43
C ALA A 164 10.41 3.23 -21.54
N GLY A 165 10.58 1.95 -21.21
CA GLY A 165 10.92 0.91 -22.17
C GLY A 165 9.79 0.63 -23.16
N VAL A 166 8.53 0.63 -22.70
CA VAL A 166 7.36 0.47 -23.58
C VAL A 166 7.22 1.67 -24.51
N GLU A 167 7.36 2.90 -23.99
CA GLU A 167 7.32 4.11 -24.82
C GLU A 167 8.35 4.05 -25.96
N ALA A 168 9.59 3.69 -25.64
CA ALA A 168 10.68 3.56 -26.62
C ALA A 168 10.44 2.46 -27.69
N LEU A 169 9.54 1.51 -27.45
CA LEU A 169 9.17 0.47 -28.42
C LEU A 169 8.00 0.89 -29.32
N VAL A 170 7.19 1.85 -28.89
CA VAL A 170 5.95 2.27 -29.56
C VAL A 170 6.14 3.57 -30.37
N THR A 171 7.17 4.36 -30.07
CA THR A 171 7.60 5.56 -30.83
C THR A 171 8.68 5.26 -31.86
#